data_AF-A0AAP4QCF9-F1
#
_entry.id   AF-A0AAP4QCF9-F1
#
_cell.length_a   1.000
_cell.length_b   1.000
_cell.length_c   1.000
_cell.angle_alpha   90.00
_cell.angle_beta   90.00
_cell.angle_gamma   90.00
#
_symmetry.space_group_name_H-M   'P 1'
#
loop_
_entity.id
_entity.type
_entity.pdbx_description
1 polymer ?
#
loop_
_entity_poly.entity_id
_entity_poly.type
_entity_poly.pdbx_seq_one_letter_code
_entity_poly.pdbx_strand_id
1 'polypeptide(L)'
;MGRGPKKQYVKTCTTKDKKMLQAFRNVGYMDEKHLKENLLQADKRIKNFVRDGYIEKCSVYRHNTRSMQTVYRLTNKGKELAQKQYNLKNFYRSCSSRHDLAVADRYFKATEEQRANWLTEQDWKDRMEEHIQNLYNKGEIARASQLQDRLQEHSLSYTDGGYITESGRLVAIEVITKSYGEAEIKAKEEFVQELKADYESVRI
;
A
#
# COMPACT_ATOMS: atom_id res chain seq x y z
N MET A 1 6.32 -11.68 -39.66
CA MET A 1 5.22 -12.49 -39.12
C MET A 1 4.54 -11.74 -37.98
N GLY A 2 3.37 -11.15 -38.21
CA GLY A 2 2.60 -10.48 -37.15
C GLY A 2 2.03 -11.50 -36.18
N ARG A 3 2.41 -11.44 -34.90
CA ARG A 3 1.73 -12.22 -33.85
C ARG A 3 0.28 -11.76 -33.79
N GLY A 4 -0.66 -12.67 -34.03
CA GLY A 4 -2.09 -12.40 -33.87
C GLY A 4 -2.41 -11.82 -32.48
N PRO A 5 -3.55 -11.12 -32.33
CA PRO A 5 -3.90 -10.46 -31.07
C PRO A 5 -3.87 -11.46 -29.91
N LYS A 6 -3.14 -11.12 -28.83
CA LYS A 6 -3.07 -11.96 -27.64
C LYS A 6 -4.48 -12.18 -27.10
N LYS A 7 -4.89 -13.44 -26.95
CA LYS A 7 -6.17 -13.83 -26.35
C LYS A 7 -6.27 -13.26 -24.94
N GLN A 8 -7.32 -12.49 -24.67
CA GLN A 8 -7.65 -11.97 -23.35
C GLN A 8 -8.48 -12.99 -22.56
N TYR A 9 -8.04 -13.33 -21.34
CA TYR A 9 -8.69 -14.33 -20.49
C TYR A 9 -9.69 -13.70 -19.50
N VAL A 10 -9.41 -12.49 -19.04
CA VAL A 10 -10.26 -11.67 -18.17
C VAL A 10 -11.04 -10.68 -19.04
N LYS A 11 -12.27 -11.07 -19.42
CA LYS A 11 -13.15 -10.25 -20.25
C LYS A 11 -13.91 -9.16 -19.48
N THR A 12 -14.36 -9.52 -18.28
CA THR A 12 -15.14 -8.63 -17.40
C THR A 12 -14.59 -8.75 -15.99
N CYS A 13 -14.50 -7.64 -15.26
CA CYS A 13 -14.06 -7.62 -13.87
C CYS A 13 -15.25 -7.75 -12.92
N THR A 14 -15.13 -8.64 -11.94
CA THR A 14 -16.11 -8.92 -10.90
C THR A 14 -15.84 -8.09 -9.65
N THR A 15 -16.75 -8.11 -8.68
CA THR A 15 -16.55 -7.46 -7.37
C THR A 15 -15.32 -8.02 -6.63
N LYS A 16 -15.05 -9.33 -6.74
CA LYS A 16 -13.85 -9.94 -6.15
C LYS A 16 -12.58 -9.42 -6.81
N ASP A 17 -12.60 -9.21 -8.13
CA ASP A 17 -11.47 -8.62 -8.84
C ASP A 17 -11.24 -7.16 -8.42
N LYS A 18 -12.32 -6.38 -8.23
CA LYS A 18 -12.21 -5.02 -7.67
C LYS A 18 -11.54 -5.04 -6.30
N LYS A 19 -12.02 -5.88 -5.37
CA LYS A 19 -11.43 -6.02 -4.02
C LYS A 19 -9.96 -6.44 -4.09
N MET A 20 -9.61 -7.36 -5.00
CA MET A 20 -8.24 -7.80 -5.23
C MET A 20 -7.33 -6.68 -5.77
N LEU A 21 -7.78 -5.93 -6.78
CA LEU A 21 -7.02 -4.81 -7.35
C LEU A 21 -6.84 -3.68 -6.33
N GLN A 22 -7.88 -3.39 -5.53
CA GLN A 22 -7.81 -2.43 -4.43
C GLN A 22 -6.83 -2.88 -3.35
N ALA A 23 -6.84 -4.16 -2.96
CA ALA A 23 -5.88 -4.69 -2.02
C ALA A 23 -4.44 -4.53 -2.54
N PHE A 24 -4.15 -4.91 -3.79
CA PHE A 24 -2.83 -4.69 -4.38
C PHE A 24 -2.42 -3.21 -4.43
N ARG A 25 -3.36 -2.31 -4.73
CA ARG A 25 -3.12 -0.87 -4.66
C ARG A 25 -2.67 -0.45 -3.27
N ASN A 26 -3.23 -1.04 -2.22
CA ASN A 26 -2.99 -0.66 -0.84
C ASN A 26 -1.72 -1.24 -0.23
N VAL A 27 -1.28 -2.43 -0.65
CA VAL A 27 -0.23 -3.17 0.08
C VAL A 27 0.92 -3.69 -0.78
N GLY A 28 0.87 -3.50 -2.11
CA GLY A 28 1.95 -3.89 -3.02
C GLY A 28 1.98 -5.39 -3.32
N TYR A 29 2.43 -6.21 -2.36
CA TYR A 29 2.51 -7.67 -2.49
C TYR A 29 1.42 -8.40 -1.71
N MET A 30 0.91 -9.48 -2.29
CA MET A 30 0.03 -10.44 -1.63
C MET A 30 0.49 -11.86 -1.94
N ASP A 31 0.28 -12.81 -1.02
CA ASP A 31 0.56 -14.23 -1.26
C ASP A 31 -0.70 -15.03 -1.59
N GLU A 32 -0.56 -16.35 -1.75
CA GLU A 32 -1.70 -17.22 -2.08
C GLU A 32 -2.78 -17.21 -1.00
N LYS A 33 -2.41 -17.08 0.28
CA LYS A 33 -3.36 -17.02 1.39
C LYS A 33 -4.24 -15.78 1.27
N HIS A 34 -3.63 -14.61 1.07
CA HIS A 34 -4.35 -13.36 0.87
C HIS A 34 -5.34 -13.43 -0.29
N LEU A 35 -4.92 -13.99 -1.43
CA LEU A 35 -5.77 -14.08 -2.62
C LEU A 35 -6.90 -15.10 -2.46
N LYS A 36 -6.59 -16.30 -1.94
CA LYS A 36 -7.54 -17.42 -1.94
C LYS A 36 -8.43 -17.45 -0.71
N GLU A 37 -7.86 -17.18 0.47
CA GLU A 37 -8.58 -17.27 1.74
C GLU A 37 -9.21 -15.93 2.10
N ASN A 38 -8.44 -14.82 2.05
CA ASN A 38 -8.97 -13.52 2.46
C ASN A 38 -9.85 -12.85 1.39
N LEU A 39 -9.53 -13.01 0.11
CA LEU A 39 -10.29 -12.43 -1.01
C LEU A 39 -11.21 -13.44 -1.72
N LEU A 40 -11.15 -14.72 -1.36
CA LEU A 40 -11.95 -15.79 -1.96
C LEU A 40 -11.82 -15.85 -3.50
N GLN A 41 -10.62 -15.56 -4.01
CA GLN A 41 -10.34 -15.55 -5.44
C GLN A 41 -10.00 -16.95 -5.93
N ALA A 42 -10.69 -17.41 -6.98
CA ALA A 42 -10.49 -18.75 -7.53
C ALA A 42 -9.12 -18.89 -8.23
N ASP A 43 -8.48 -20.06 -8.12
CA ASP A 43 -7.19 -20.36 -8.76
C ASP A 43 -7.17 -20.03 -10.26
N LYS A 44 -8.23 -20.44 -10.97
CA LYS A 44 -8.39 -20.18 -12.40
C LYS A 44 -8.40 -18.67 -12.69
N ARG A 45 -8.99 -17.88 -11.79
CA ARG A 45 -9.08 -16.43 -11.93
C ARG A 45 -7.71 -15.78 -11.74
N ILE A 46 -6.98 -16.16 -10.69
CA ILE A 46 -5.59 -15.71 -10.45
C ILE A 46 -4.71 -16.04 -11.67
N LYS A 47 -4.78 -17.28 -12.17
CA LYS A 47 -4.04 -17.71 -13.38
C LYS A 47 -4.39 -16.87 -14.61
N ASN A 48 -5.65 -16.49 -14.79
CA ASN A 48 -6.06 -15.64 -15.90
C ASN A 48 -5.50 -14.22 -15.78
N PHE A 49 -5.49 -13.63 -14.58
CA PHE A 49 -4.84 -12.34 -14.34
C PHE A 49 -3.34 -12.37 -14.63
N VAL A 50 -2.66 -13.46 -14.27
CA VAL A 50 -1.24 -13.68 -14.62
C VAL A 50 -1.06 -13.81 -16.14
N ARG A 51 -1.90 -14.60 -16.81
CA ARG A 51 -1.82 -14.80 -18.29
C ARG A 51 -2.05 -13.52 -19.08
N ASP A 52 -2.97 -12.68 -18.62
CA ASP A 52 -3.21 -11.37 -19.22
C ASP A 52 -2.15 -10.34 -18.83
N GLY A 53 -1.26 -10.67 -17.89
CA GLY A 53 -0.18 -9.82 -17.43
C GLY A 53 -0.63 -8.66 -16.56
N TYR A 54 -1.79 -8.75 -15.91
CA TYR A 54 -2.26 -7.74 -14.96
C TYR A 54 -1.57 -7.87 -13.59
N ILE A 55 -1.31 -9.11 -13.17
CA ILE A 55 -0.45 -9.39 -12.01
C ILE A 55 0.69 -10.29 -12.47
N GLU A 56 1.78 -10.29 -11.74
CA GLU A 56 2.89 -11.23 -11.94
C GLU A 56 3.13 -12.06 -10.70
N LYS A 57 3.65 -13.28 -10.92
CA LYS A 57 4.04 -14.21 -9.86
C LYS A 57 5.53 -14.04 -9.60
N CYS A 58 5.90 -13.76 -8.35
CA CYS A 58 7.28 -13.65 -7.90
C CYS A 58 7.59 -14.77 -6.89
N SER A 59 8.81 -15.30 -6.94
CA SER A 59 9.30 -16.27 -5.96
C SER A 59 10.26 -15.56 -5.01
N VAL A 60 9.93 -15.56 -3.72
CA VAL A 60 10.70 -14.87 -2.67
C VAL A 60 11.26 -15.92 -1.72
N TYR A 61 12.54 -15.83 -1.42
CA TYR A 61 13.17 -16.74 -0.46
C TYR A 61 12.83 -16.35 0.98
N ARG A 62 12.31 -17.30 1.76
CA ARG A 62 12.07 -17.16 3.20
C ARG A 62 13.23 -17.75 3.98
N HIS A 63 14.02 -16.88 4.61
CA HIS A 63 15.18 -17.31 5.41
C HIS A 63 14.80 -18.17 6.62
N ASN A 64 13.65 -17.92 7.25
CA ASN A 64 13.20 -18.64 8.44
C ASN A 64 12.78 -20.09 8.15
N THR A 65 12.08 -20.33 7.04
CA THR A 65 11.59 -21.66 6.63
C THR A 65 12.49 -22.33 5.59
N ARG A 66 13.55 -21.65 5.14
CA ARG A 66 14.45 -22.09 4.05
C ARG A 66 13.68 -22.55 2.80
N SER A 67 12.61 -21.82 2.46
CA SER A 67 11.71 -22.19 1.37
C SER A 67 11.39 -21.01 0.46
N MET A 68 11.02 -21.30 -0.78
CA MET A 68 10.52 -20.29 -1.71
C MET A 68 9.03 -20.07 -1.44
N GLN A 69 8.66 -18.83 -1.10
CA GLN A 69 7.27 -18.40 -1.05
C GLN A 69 6.87 -17.79 -2.40
N THR A 70 5.68 -18.17 -2.88
CA THR A 70 5.03 -17.49 -4.00
C THR A 70 4.31 -16.22 -3.51
N VAL A 71 4.61 -15.08 -4.12
CA VAL A 71 3.88 -13.82 -3.93
C VAL A 71 3.47 -13.24 -5.29
N TYR A 72 2.56 -12.28 -5.27
CA TYR A 72 2.01 -11.61 -6.44
C TYR A 72 2.04 -10.11 -6.25
N ARG A 73 2.16 -9.36 -7.35
CA ARG A 73 1.97 -7.90 -7.38
C ARG A 73 1.34 -7.45 -8.69
N LEU A 74 0.82 -6.22 -8.71
CA LEU A 74 0.38 -5.59 -9.96
C LEU A 74 1.58 -5.28 -10.86
N THR A 75 1.41 -5.56 -12.15
CA THR A 75 2.26 -5.00 -13.20
C THR A 75 1.80 -3.58 -13.53
N ASN A 76 2.54 -2.84 -14.36
CA ASN A 76 2.07 -1.56 -14.89
C ASN A 76 0.73 -1.69 -15.62
N LYS A 77 0.55 -2.77 -16.41
CA LYS A 77 -0.72 -3.08 -17.07
C LYS A 77 -1.86 -3.32 -16.06
N GLY A 78 -1.57 -3.96 -14.94
CA GLY A 78 -2.52 -4.13 -13.83
C GLY A 78 -2.91 -2.81 -13.18
N LYS A 79 -1.94 -1.92 -12.94
CA LYS A 79 -2.18 -0.58 -12.39
C LYS A 79 -3.04 0.25 -13.34
N GLU A 80 -2.77 0.22 -14.64
CA GLU A 80 -3.60 0.87 -15.65
C GLU A 80 -5.04 0.33 -15.68
N LEU A 81 -5.23 -0.98 -15.58
CA LEU A 81 -6.56 -1.59 -15.47
C LEU A 81 -7.30 -1.07 -14.23
N ALA A 82 -6.62 -1.08 -13.07
CA ALA A 82 -7.17 -0.60 -11.81
C ALA A 82 -7.55 0.89 -11.85
N GLN A 83 -6.71 1.73 -12.47
CA GLN A 83 -6.98 3.14 -12.71
C GLN A 83 -8.19 3.35 -13.62
N LYS A 84 -8.20 2.72 -14.81
CA LYS A 84 -9.25 2.93 -15.82
C LYS A 84 -10.61 2.39 -15.37
N GLN A 85 -10.63 1.23 -14.74
CA GLN A 85 -11.88 0.56 -14.38
C GLN A 85 -12.48 1.07 -13.07
N TYR A 86 -11.64 1.51 -12.12
CA TYR A 86 -12.06 1.76 -10.75
C TYR A 86 -11.53 3.07 -10.15
N ASN A 87 -10.83 3.89 -10.95
CA ASN A 87 -10.21 5.15 -10.51
C ASN A 87 -9.27 4.98 -9.31
N LEU A 88 -8.61 3.82 -9.21
CA LEU A 88 -7.63 3.57 -8.15
C LEU A 88 -6.35 4.36 -8.43
N LYS A 89 -5.95 5.23 -7.50
CA LYS A 89 -4.75 6.08 -7.57
C LYS A 89 -3.81 5.77 -6.41
N ASN A 90 -2.65 6.44 -6.31
CA ASN A 90 -1.76 6.37 -5.14
C ASN A 90 -1.41 4.92 -4.74
N PHE A 91 -0.91 4.16 -5.71
CA PHE A 91 -0.51 2.78 -5.49
C PHE A 91 0.66 2.72 -4.51
N TYR A 92 0.58 1.78 -3.57
CA TYR A 92 1.62 1.49 -2.60
C TYR A 92 2.98 1.37 -3.27
N ARG A 93 3.98 2.04 -2.69
CA ARG A 93 5.35 2.02 -3.16
C ARG A 93 6.07 0.86 -2.50
N SER A 94 6.12 -0.26 -3.23
CA SER A 94 6.75 -1.49 -2.75
C SER A 94 8.20 -1.28 -2.32
N CYS A 95 8.55 -1.75 -1.12
CA CYS A 95 9.91 -1.71 -0.60
C CYS A 95 10.56 -3.09 -0.70
N SER A 96 9.96 -4.10 -0.06
CA SER A 96 10.37 -5.50 -0.19
C SER A 96 9.17 -6.42 0.05
N SER A 97 9.19 -7.61 -0.54
CA SER A 97 8.08 -8.56 -0.36
C SER A 97 7.82 -8.94 1.10
N ARG A 98 8.86 -9.00 1.95
CA ARG A 98 8.69 -9.28 3.40
C ARG A 98 7.94 -8.15 4.10
N HIS A 99 8.31 -6.91 3.78
CA HIS A 99 7.72 -5.71 4.36
C HIS A 99 6.28 -5.53 3.91
N ASP A 100 6.06 -5.58 2.60
CA ASP A 100 4.74 -5.45 1.97
C ASP A 100 3.77 -6.55 2.44
N LEU A 101 4.24 -7.79 2.68
CA LEU A 101 3.40 -8.84 3.25
C LEU A 101 2.97 -8.55 4.69
N ALA A 102 3.80 -7.88 5.50
CA ALA A 102 3.40 -7.48 6.85
C ALA A 102 2.32 -6.38 6.82
N VAL A 103 2.43 -5.45 5.86
CA VAL A 103 1.37 -4.47 5.58
C VAL A 103 0.10 -5.17 5.10
N ALA A 104 0.22 -6.17 4.21
CA ALA A 104 -0.90 -6.99 3.75
C ALA A 104 -1.60 -7.72 4.90
N ASP A 105 -0.85 -8.37 5.80
CA ASP A 105 -1.39 -9.04 6.97
C ASP A 105 -2.18 -8.07 7.86
N ARG A 106 -1.72 -6.83 8.02
CA ARG A 106 -2.45 -5.78 8.75
C ARG A 106 -3.70 -5.32 8.02
N TYR A 107 -3.61 -5.06 6.71
CA TYR A 107 -4.75 -4.71 5.87
C TYR A 107 -5.86 -5.76 5.97
N PHE A 108 -5.54 -7.05 5.92
CA PHE A 108 -6.54 -8.11 5.99
C PHE A 108 -7.05 -8.44 7.40
N LYS A 109 -6.39 -7.94 8.45
CA LYS A 109 -6.93 -7.94 9.82
C LYS A 109 -7.91 -6.79 10.07
N ALA A 110 -7.81 -5.72 9.28
CA ALA A 110 -8.70 -4.57 9.36
C ALA A 110 -10.12 -4.92 8.85
N THR A 111 -11.12 -4.19 9.34
CA THR A 111 -12.52 -4.34 8.92
C THR A 111 -12.70 -3.99 7.43
N GLU A 112 -13.82 -4.36 6.82
CA GLU A 112 -14.10 -3.95 5.43
C GLU A 112 -14.12 -2.43 5.26
N GLU A 113 -14.60 -1.70 6.26
CA GLU A 113 -14.64 -0.24 6.24
C GLU A 113 -13.26 0.39 6.36
N GLN A 114 -12.44 -0.07 7.31
CA GLN A 114 -11.07 0.40 7.44
C GLN A 114 -10.27 0.15 6.15
N ARG A 115 -10.49 -1.00 5.49
CA ARG A 115 -9.90 -1.30 4.19
C ARG A 115 -10.40 -0.41 3.06
N ALA A 116 -11.67 0.01 3.11
CA ALA A 116 -12.23 0.95 2.14
C ALA A 116 -11.60 2.34 2.29
N ASN A 117 -11.27 2.73 3.51
CA ASN A 117 -10.64 4.01 3.87
C ASN A 117 -9.12 3.87 4.10
N TRP A 118 -8.47 2.91 3.45
CA TRP A 118 -7.04 2.67 3.59
C TRP A 118 -6.20 3.77 2.94
N LEU A 119 -5.11 4.12 3.60
CA LEU A 119 -4.13 5.11 3.18
C LEU A 119 -2.81 4.42 2.88
N THR A 120 -2.21 4.73 1.73
CA THR A 120 -0.83 4.36 1.39
C THR A 120 0.13 5.49 1.76
N GLU A 121 1.44 5.22 1.72
CA GLU A 121 2.48 6.25 1.83
C GLU A 121 2.22 7.47 0.91
N GLN A 122 1.73 7.26 -0.31
CA GLN A 122 1.42 8.36 -1.22
C GLN A 122 0.19 9.16 -0.76
N ASP A 123 -0.83 8.50 -0.17
CA ASP A 123 -1.96 9.22 0.42
C ASP A 123 -1.52 10.05 1.63
N TRP A 124 -0.55 9.56 2.42
CA TRP A 124 0.05 10.30 3.52
C TRP A 124 0.81 11.53 3.04
N LYS A 125 1.58 11.38 1.97
CA LYS A 125 2.27 12.49 1.32
C LYS A 125 1.29 13.56 0.85
N ASP A 126 0.25 13.19 0.12
CA ASP A 126 -0.75 14.15 -0.38
C ASP A 126 -1.41 14.94 0.78
N ARG A 127 -1.72 14.25 1.89
CA ARG A 127 -2.28 14.88 3.11
C ARG A 127 -1.30 15.83 3.79
N MET A 128 -0.03 15.48 3.83
CA MET A 128 1.01 16.32 4.41
C MET A 128 1.23 17.59 3.56
N GLU A 129 1.21 17.44 2.24
CA GLU A 129 1.29 18.56 1.30
C GLU A 129 0.10 19.50 1.47
N GLU A 130 -1.12 18.95 1.60
CA GLU A 130 -2.33 19.74 1.90
C GLU A 130 -2.22 20.48 3.25
N HIS A 131 -1.72 19.80 4.30
CA HIS A 131 -1.51 20.41 5.61
C HIS A 131 -0.52 21.57 5.56
N ILE A 132 0.62 21.39 4.88
CA ILE A 132 1.62 22.44 4.66
C ILE A 132 1.02 23.62 3.88
N GLN A 133 0.24 23.34 2.83
CA GLN A 133 -0.41 24.39 2.06
C GLN A 133 -1.43 25.18 2.90
N ASN A 134 -2.16 24.50 3.80
CA ASN A 134 -3.07 25.15 4.73
C ASN A 134 -2.35 26.06 5.73
N LEU A 135 -1.14 25.70 6.17
CA LEU A 135 -0.30 26.56 7.00
C LEU A 135 0.13 27.82 6.24
N TYR A 136 0.54 27.69 4.97
CA TYR A 136 0.82 28.85 4.12
C TYR A 136 -0.39 29.78 3.99
N ASN A 137 -1.57 29.20 3.74
CA ASN A 137 -2.81 29.98 3.58
C ASN A 137 -3.22 30.72 4.87
N LYS A 138 -2.79 30.23 6.04
CA LYS A 138 -2.99 30.89 7.35
C LYS A 138 -1.91 31.92 7.70
N GLY A 139 -0.89 32.08 6.87
CA GLY A 139 0.26 32.95 7.15
C GLY A 139 1.31 32.32 8.08
N GLU A 140 1.20 31.04 8.41
CA GLU A 140 2.16 30.29 9.23
C GLU A 140 3.39 29.84 8.40
N ILE A 141 3.97 30.78 7.65
CA ILE A 141 5.01 30.52 6.64
C ILE A 141 6.23 29.81 7.24
N ALA A 142 6.70 30.26 8.40
CA ALA A 142 7.86 29.67 9.06
C ALA A 142 7.63 28.20 9.46
N ARG A 143 6.43 27.87 9.95
CA ARG A 143 6.08 26.48 10.29
C ARG A 143 5.98 25.61 9.05
N ALA A 144 5.36 26.11 8.00
CA ALA A 144 5.23 25.41 6.72
C ALA A 144 6.62 25.08 6.13
N SER A 145 7.52 26.06 6.07
CA SER A 145 8.89 25.86 5.60
C SER A 145 9.67 24.87 6.47
N GLN A 146 9.56 24.97 7.79
CA GLN A 146 10.22 24.01 8.70
C GLN A 146 9.78 22.56 8.45
N LEU A 147 8.50 22.32 8.16
CA LEU A 147 8.00 20.98 7.84
C LEU A 147 8.54 20.47 6.50
N GLN A 148 8.62 21.35 5.50
CA GLN A 148 9.22 20.99 4.20
C GLN A 148 10.70 20.62 4.34
N ASP A 149 11.47 21.42 5.08
CA ASP A 149 12.89 21.15 5.32
C ASP A 149 13.08 19.80 6.02
N ARG A 150 12.27 19.52 7.06
CA ARG A 150 12.34 18.24 7.78
C ARG A 150 11.99 17.02 6.92
N LEU A 151 11.02 17.16 6.00
CA LEU A 151 10.70 16.12 5.02
C LEU A 151 11.85 15.91 4.03
N GLN A 152 12.49 16.99 3.57
CA GLN A 152 13.62 16.92 2.66
C GLN A 152 14.86 16.30 3.32
N GLU A 153 15.09 16.58 4.59
CA GLU A 153 16.20 16.05 5.40
C GLU A 153 15.92 14.66 5.99
N HIS A 154 14.74 14.08 5.73
CA HIS A 154 14.27 12.81 6.29
C HIS A 154 14.18 12.76 7.83
N SER A 155 14.19 13.93 8.51
CA SER A 155 13.89 14.02 9.94
C SER A 155 12.39 13.98 10.24
N LEU A 156 11.56 14.03 9.19
CA LEU A 156 10.14 13.67 9.21
C LEU A 156 9.90 12.65 8.09
N SER A 157 9.19 11.55 8.37
CA SER A 157 9.01 10.48 7.38
C SER A 157 7.60 9.87 7.41
N TYR A 158 7.09 9.52 6.25
CA TYR A 158 5.77 8.92 6.10
C TYR A 158 5.73 7.49 6.68
N THR A 159 4.54 7.06 7.08
CA THR A 159 4.30 5.68 7.50
C THR A 159 3.91 4.80 6.31
N ASP A 160 4.05 3.49 6.47
CA ASP A 160 3.82 2.55 5.37
C ASP A 160 2.37 2.54 4.88
N GLY A 161 1.43 2.70 5.81
CA GLY A 161 0.03 2.82 5.46
C GLY A 161 -0.82 3.27 6.64
N GLY A 162 -2.11 3.00 6.57
CA GLY A 162 -3.03 3.37 7.62
C GLY A 162 -4.46 3.35 7.14
N TYR A 163 -5.35 3.87 7.96
CA TYR A 163 -6.77 3.97 7.61
C TYR A 163 -7.44 5.11 8.37
N ILE A 164 -8.62 5.50 7.89
CA ILE A 164 -9.51 6.43 8.59
C ILE A 164 -10.60 5.61 9.27
N THR A 165 -10.82 5.87 10.56
CA THR A 165 -11.92 5.28 11.33
C THR A 165 -13.27 5.91 10.95
N GLU A 166 -14.37 5.26 11.34
CA GLU A 166 -15.74 5.80 11.26
C GLU A 166 -15.85 7.21 11.88
N SER A 167 -15.13 7.45 12.98
CA SER A 167 -15.11 8.75 13.67
C SER A 167 -14.29 9.84 12.96
N GLY A 168 -13.69 9.53 11.81
CA GLY A 168 -12.81 10.44 11.08
C GLY A 168 -11.37 10.51 11.62
N ARG A 169 -11.04 9.76 12.68
CA ARG A 169 -9.67 9.69 13.21
C ARG A 169 -8.74 8.94 12.25
N LEU A 170 -7.55 9.49 12.05
CA LEU A 170 -6.47 8.90 11.28
C LEU A 170 -5.72 7.89 12.14
N VAL A 171 -5.45 6.71 11.58
CA VAL A 171 -4.59 5.69 12.20
C VAL A 171 -3.45 5.37 11.24
N ALA A 172 -2.23 5.62 11.66
CA ALA A 172 -1.02 5.33 10.90
C ALA A 172 -0.47 3.95 11.30
N ILE A 173 -0.05 3.17 10.30
CA ILE A 173 0.51 1.84 10.48
C ILE A 173 1.94 1.83 9.99
N GLU A 174 2.85 1.36 10.84
CA GLU A 174 4.27 1.23 10.56
C GLU A 174 4.78 -0.19 10.78
N VAL A 175 5.58 -0.71 9.83
CA VAL A 175 6.26 -1.99 9.90
C VAL A 175 7.74 -1.75 10.24
N ILE A 176 8.05 -1.90 11.52
CA ILE A 176 9.40 -1.73 12.06
C ILE A 176 10.22 -3.00 11.79
N THR A 177 11.34 -2.83 11.10
CA THR A 177 12.32 -3.90 10.89
C THR A 177 13.48 -3.80 11.89
N LYS A 178 14.21 -4.89 12.13
CA LYS A 178 15.35 -4.90 13.07
C LYS A 178 16.48 -3.91 12.74
N SER A 179 16.56 -3.45 11.49
CA SER A 179 17.58 -2.49 11.07
C SER A 179 17.23 -1.05 11.44
N TYR A 180 16.00 -0.79 11.89
CA TYR A 180 15.57 0.57 12.16
C TYR A 180 16.30 1.18 13.35
N GLY A 181 16.88 2.36 13.13
CA GLY A 181 17.48 3.17 14.19
C GLY A 181 16.44 3.98 14.96
N GLU A 182 16.81 4.48 16.14
CA GLU A 182 15.93 5.37 16.94
C GLU A 182 15.50 6.62 16.14
N ALA A 183 16.39 7.15 15.30
CA ALA A 183 16.10 8.32 14.47
C ALA A 183 14.99 8.05 13.43
N GLU A 184 14.97 6.87 12.80
CA GLU A 184 13.95 6.52 11.79
C GLU A 184 12.58 6.32 12.43
N ILE A 185 12.54 5.65 13.59
CA ILE A 185 11.30 5.48 14.37
C ILE A 185 10.77 6.85 14.79
N LYS A 186 11.65 7.70 15.33
CA LYS A 186 11.29 9.05 15.78
C LYS A 186 10.76 9.92 14.63
N ALA A 187 11.39 9.88 13.45
CA ALA A 187 10.93 10.65 12.29
C ALA A 187 9.49 10.28 11.87
N LYS A 188 9.11 9.02 12.03
CA LYS A 188 7.75 8.54 11.74
C LYS A 188 6.76 8.87 12.85
N GLU A 189 7.17 8.77 14.12
CA GLU A 189 6.36 9.20 15.25
C GLU A 189 6.05 10.70 15.20
N GLU A 190 7.05 11.53 14.85
CA GLU A 190 6.86 12.97 14.70
C GLU A 190 5.91 13.31 13.54
N PHE A 191 5.91 12.52 12.46
CA PHE A 191 4.95 12.67 11.36
C PHE A 191 3.51 12.38 11.83
N VAL A 192 3.34 11.30 12.59
CA VAL A 192 2.04 10.91 13.13
C VAL A 192 1.50 11.96 14.11
N GLN A 193 2.36 12.52 14.95
CA GLN A 193 2.01 13.62 15.84
C GLN A 193 1.61 14.89 15.09
N GLU A 194 2.32 15.24 14.01
CA GLU A 194 2.01 16.42 13.19
C GLU A 194 0.59 16.35 12.61
N LEU A 195 0.20 15.18 12.10
CA LEU A 195 -1.14 14.96 11.55
C LEU A 195 -2.18 14.57 12.60
N LYS A 196 -1.82 14.55 13.89
CA LYS A 196 -2.68 14.16 15.01
C LYS A 196 -3.34 12.80 14.79
N ALA A 197 -2.58 11.86 14.22
CA ALA A 197 -3.03 10.51 13.98
C ALA A 197 -2.68 9.59 15.17
N ASP A 198 -3.43 8.51 15.32
CA ASP A 198 -3.08 7.40 16.22
C ASP A 198 -1.97 6.57 15.56
N TYR A 199 -1.07 5.97 16.37
CA TYR A 199 0.08 5.20 15.87
C TYR A 199 -0.05 3.71 16.21
N GLU A 200 0.01 2.86 15.19
CA GLU A 200 0.13 1.41 15.33
C GLU A 200 1.43 0.91 14.67
N SER A 201 2.23 0.14 15.41
CA SER A 201 3.44 -0.48 14.85
C SER A 201 3.40 -2.02 14.85
N VAL A 202 4.16 -2.61 13.93
CA VAL A 202 4.37 -4.06 13.81
C VAL A 202 5.85 -4.32 13.67
N ARG A 203 6.40 -5.23 14.48
CA ARG A 203 7.81 -5.63 14.38
C ARG A 203 7.96 -6.92 13.59
N ILE A 204 8.90 -6.94 12.62
CA ILE A 204 9.21 -8.11 11.77
C ILE A 204 10.69 -8.47 11.65
#